data_AF-A0A7C6SS18-F1
#
_entry.id   AF-A0A7C6SS18-F1
#
_cell.length_a   1.000
_cell.length_b   1.000
_cell.length_c   1.000
_cell.angle_alpha   90.00
_cell.angle_beta   90.00
_cell.angle_gamma   90.00
#
_symmetry.space_group_name_H-M   'P 1'
#
loop_
_entity.id
_entity.type
_entity.pdbx_description
1 polymer ?
#
loop_
_entity_poly.entity_id
_entity_poly.type
_entity_poly.pdbx_seq_one_letter_code
_entity_poly.pdbx_strand_id
1 'polypeptide(L)'
;MSFLGGSCGDASLLLGKYLDEMGLGQFDYVCGELGRQSHAWLEKDGVIVDITADQFDDVTAEVIIADNSGFHKKFEEDFRHSYIDSFGNGDFVDIELLPAYYKIIKFLDDKYKPIYK
;
A
#
# COMPACT_ATOMS: atom_id res chain seq x y z
N MET A 1 4.79 -1.10 -16.43
CA MET A 1 3.93 0.09 -16.50
C MET A 1 4.19 0.79 -15.19
N SER A 2 4.98 1.86 -15.16
CA SER A 2 5.46 2.46 -13.90
C SER A 2 4.31 3.06 -13.11
N PHE A 3 4.32 2.87 -11.79
CA PHE A 3 3.31 3.45 -10.92
C PHE A 3 3.40 4.98 -10.94
N LEU A 4 2.25 5.68 -11.00
CA LEU A 4 2.24 7.14 -11.12
C LEU A 4 2.73 7.74 -9.79
N GLY A 5 3.74 8.61 -9.84
CA GLY A 5 4.35 9.22 -8.66
C GLY A 5 3.28 9.76 -7.69
N GLY A 6 3.37 9.31 -6.44
CA GLY A 6 2.42 9.67 -5.37
C GLY A 6 1.36 8.61 -5.04
N SER A 7 1.32 7.47 -5.74
CA SER A 7 0.39 6.39 -5.41
C SER A 7 0.99 5.30 -4.51
N CYS A 8 2.32 5.28 -4.29
CA CYS A 8 3.03 4.24 -3.52
C CYS A 8 2.52 4.07 -2.09
N GLY A 9 2.02 5.16 -1.48
CA GLY A 9 1.35 5.09 -0.18
C GLY A 9 0.10 4.21 -0.24
N ASP A 10 -0.85 4.53 -1.12
CA ASP A 10 -2.09 3.76 -1.27
C ASP A 10 -1.82 2.29 -1.65
N ALA A 11 -0.85 2.03 -2.54
CA ALA A 11 -0.45 0.67 -2.89
C ALA A 11 0.10 -0.10 -1.70
N SER A 12 0.98 0.51 -0.90
CA SER A 12 1.54 -0.11 0.30
C SER A 12 0.46 -0.41 1.33
N LEU A 13 -0.53 0.48 1.51
CA LEU A 13 -1.66 0.25 2.41
C LEU A 13 -2.55 -0.91 1.96
N LEU A 14 -2.93 -0.94 0.67
CA LEU A 14 -3.72 -2.02 0.11
C LEU A 14 -2.99 -3.36 0.15
N LEU A 15 -1.69 -3.35 -0.12
CA LEU A 15 -0.84 -4.53 -0.01
C LEU A 15 -0.78 -5.02 1.44
N GLY A 16 -0.61 -4.11 2.41
CA GLY A 16 -0.57 -4.46 3.83
C GLY A 16 -1.86 -5.12 4.29
N LYS A 17 -3.00 -4.57 3.86
CA LYS A 17 -4.32 -5.16 4.09
C LYS A 17 -4.45 -6.56 3.47
N TYR A 18 -4.06 -6.71 2.21
CA TYR A 18 -4.11 -8.00 1.53
C TYR A 18 -3.25 -9.07 2.23
N LEU A 19 -2.02 -8.73 2.64
CA LEU A 19 -1.10 -9.66 3.31
C LEU A 19 -1.63 -10.08 4.69
N ASP A 20 -2.23 -9.15 5.44
CA ASP A 20 -2.88 -9.46 6.72
C ASP A 20 -4.10 -10.37 6.55
N GLU A 21 -4.97 -10.08 5.58
CA GLU A 21 -6.12 -10.94 5.23
C GLU A 21 -5.71 -12.36 4.81
N MET A 22 -4.50 -12.52 4.25
CA MET A 22 -3.91 -13.83 3.93
C MET A 22 -3.26 -14.53 5.13
N GLY A 23 -3.31 -13.94 6.33
CA GLY A 23 -2.75 -14.51 7.55
C GLY A 23 -1.23 -14.39 7.68
N LEU A 24 -0.59 -13.51 6.88
CA LEU A 24 0.84 -13.23 6.97
C LEU A 24 1.17 -12.22 8.07
N GLY A 25 0.15 -11.68 8.74
CA GLY A 25 0.27 -10.76 9.88
C GLY A 25 0.52 -9.32 9.46
N GLN A 26 0.70 -8.47 10.46
CA GLN A 26 0.79 -7.03 10.27
C GLN A 26 2.17 -6.60 9.79
N PHE A 27 2.18 -5.75 8.76
CA PHE A 27 3.36 -5.06 8.27
C PHE A 27 3.33 -3.60 8.74
N ASP A 28 4.51 -3.04 8.99
CA ASP A 28 4.63 -1.61 9.16
C ASP A 28 4.57 -0.93 7.79
N TYR A 29 3.77 0.11 7.70
CA TYR A 29 3.89 1.11 6.66
C TYR A 29 5.04 2.04 7.01
N VAL A 30 5.96 2.21 6.06
CA VAL A 30 7.13 3.07 6.22
C VAL A 30 7.10 4.11 5.12
N CYS A 31 7.25 5.38 5.50
CA CYS A 31 7.44 6.49 4.56
C CYS A 31 8.84 7.06 4.76
N GLY A 32 9.59 7.20 3.67
CA GLY A 32 10.90 7.82 3.66
C GLY A 32 10.99 8.95 2.65
N GLU A 33 11.93 9.86 2.88
CA GLU A 33 12.22 11.00 2.03
C GLU A 33 13.63 10.93 1.44
N LEU A 34 13.74 11.29 0.17
CA LEU A 34 14.99 11.48 -0.57
C LEU A 34 14.93 12.85 -1.27
N GLY A 35 15.39 13.88 -0.56
CA GLY A 35 15.41 15.26 -1.04
C GLY A 35 14.01 15.86 -1.18
N ARG A 36 13.42 15.78 -2.37
CA ARG A 36 12.05 16.27 -2.65
C ARG A 36 11.09 15.15 -3.06
N GLN A 37 11.54 13.91 -2.97
CA GLN A 37 10.77 12.72 -3.30
C GLN A 37 10.46 11.98 -2.01
N SER A 38 9.21 11.62 -1.80
CA SER A 38 8.82 10.67 -0.76
C SER A 38 8.53 9.31 -1.40
N HIS A 39 8.71 8.25 -0.61
CA HIS A 39 8.38 6.90 -1.03
C HIS A 39 7.85 6.09 0.14
N ALA A 40 6.94 5.17 -0.14
CA ALA A 40 6.33 4.32 0.87
C ALA A 40 6.49 2.86 0.50
N TRP A 41 6.76 2.03 1.50
CA TRP A 41 6.90 0.58 1.39
C TRP A 41 6.37 -0.11 2.65
N LEU A 42 6.34 -1.43 2.63
CA LEU A 42 6.03 -2.25 3.79
C LEU A 42 7.29 -2.89 4.37
N GLU A 43 7.34 -3.00 5.68
CA GLU A 43 8.40 -3.72 6.36
C GLU A 43 7.87 -4.58 7.50
N LYS A 44 8.40 -5.80 7.64
CA LYS A 44 8.08 -6.69 8.76
C LYS A 44 9.29 -7.53 9.12
N ASP A 45 9.66 -7.54 10.40
CA ASP A 45 10.80 -8.31 10.92
C ASP A 45 12.11 -8.08 10.14
N GLY A 46 12.30 -6.84 9.64
CA GLY A 46 13.45 -6.45 8.80
C GLY A 46 13.33 -6.81 7.32
N VAL A 47 12.23 -7.47 6.90
CA VAL A 47 11.95 -7.77 5.49
C VAL A 47 11.19 -6.62 4.86
N ILE A 48 11.78 -6.00 3.84
CA ILE A 48 11.15 -4.97 3.02
C ILE A 48 10.33 -5.63 1.91
N VAL A 49 9.11 -5.13 1.69
CA VAL A 49 8.24 -5.50 0.59
C VAL A 49 7.76 -4.22 -0.12
N ASP A 50 8.08 -4.12 -1.41
CA ASP A 50 7.73 -2.95 -2.22
C ASP A 50 7.39 -3.36 -3.65
N ILE A 51 6.18 -3.04 -4.10
CA ILE A 51 5.66 -3.33 -5.44
C ILE A 51 5.62 -2.09 -6.35
N THR A 52 6.22 -0.99 -5.88
CA THR A 52 6.17 0.33 -6.52
C THR A 52 7.55 0.98 -6.64
N ALA A 53 8.61 0.25 -6.28
CA ALA A 53 9.98 0.72 -6.41
C ALA A 53 10.34 1.08 -7.86
N ASP A 54 9.75 0.38 -8.84
CA ASP A 54 9.92 0.60 -10.27
C ASP A 54 9.35 1.94 -10.78
N GLN A 55 8.71 2.74 -9.92
CA GLN A 55 8.38 4.13 -10.25
C GLN A 55 9.63 5.03 -10.35
N PHE A 56 10.77 4.57 -9.79
CA PHE A 56 12.05 5.26 -9.88
C PHE A 56 12.87 4.70 -11.04
N ASP A 57 13.41 5.58 -11.89
CA ASP A 57 14.15 5.21 -13.10
C ASP A 57 15.37 4.31 -12.84
N ASP A 58 15.93 4.34 -11.62
CA ASP A 58 17.08 3.55 -11.20
C ASP A 58 16.72 2.17 -10.64
N VAL A 59 15.43 1.80 -10.62
CA VAL A 59 14.92 0.51 -10.18
C VAL A 59 14.23 -0.21 -11.33
N THR A 60 14.69 -1.43 -11.62
CA THR A 60 14.13 -2.28 -12.68
C THR A 60 13.29 -3.44 -12.15
N ALA A 61 13.31 -3.67 -10.84
CA ALA A 61 12.55 -4.73 -10.20
C ALA A 61 11.10 -4.27 -9.97
N GLU A 62 10.14 -5.00 -10.56
CA GLU A 62 8.71 -4.74 -10.36
C GLU A 62 8.25 -5.04 -8.93
N VAL A 63 8.94 -5.98 -8.25
CA VAL A 63 8.70 -6.31 -6.84
C VAL A 63 10.05 -6.48 -6.16
N ILE A 64 10.22 -5.81 -5.03
CA ILE A 64 11.34 -5.98 -4.11
C ILE A 64 10.85 -6.71 -2.87
N ILE A 65 11.49 -7.84 -2.56
CA ILE A 65 11.39 -8.53 -1.27
C ILE A 65 12.82 -8.75 -0.78
N ALA A 66 13.23 -8.06 0.29
CA ALA A 66 14.62 -8.11 0.74
C ALA A 66 14.81 -7.73 2.21
N ASP A 67 15.71 -8.43 2.91
CA ASP A 67 16.16 -8.08 4.26
C ASP A 67 17.09 -6.85 4.27
N ASN A 68 17.57 -6.46 3.09
CA ASN A 68 18.48 -5.35 2.89
C ASN A 68 18.36 -4.83 1.46
N SER A 69 17.94 -3.59 1.29
CA SER A 69 17.81 -2.94 -0.01
C SER A 69 18.63 -1.66 -0.09
N GLY A 70 19.58 -1.63 -1.02
CA GLY A 70 20.39 -0.44 -1.29
C GLY A 70 19.57 0.73 -1.83
N PHE A 71 18.40 0.47 -2.41
CA PHE A 71 17.45 1.51 -2.83
C PHE A 71 16.79 2.18 -1.62
N HIS A 72 16.18 1.40 -0.73
CA HIS A 72 15.49 1.91 0.46
C HIS A 72 16.44 2.63 1.42
N LYS A 73 17.70 2.18 1.51
CA LYS A 73 18.76 2.85 2.30
C LYS A 73 19.10 4.27 1.86
N LYS A 74 18.66 4.71 0.68
CA LYS A 74 18.84 6.09 0.23
C LYS A 74 17.87 7.05 0.91
N PHE A 75 16.74 6.56 1.40
CA PHE A 75 15.71 7.36 2.02
C PHE A 75 15.99 7.54 3.51
N GLU A 76 15.75 8.75 4.01
CA GLU A 76 15.64 9.01 5.45
C GLU A 76 14.21 8.68 5.86
N GLU A 77 14.03 7.82 6.88
CA GLU A 77 12.69 7.47 7.38
C GLU A 77 12.05 8.73 8.00
N ASP A 78 10.88 9.13 7.46
CA ASP A 78 10.08 10.24 7.98
C ASP A 78 9.14 9.73 9.08
N PHE A 79 8.36 8.69 8.77
CA PHE A 79 7.51 8.04 9.76
C PHE A 79 7.25 6.57 9.45
N ARG A 80 6.86 5.85 10.51
CA ARG A 80 6.50 4.44 10.52
C ARG A 80 5.30 4.22 11.43
N HIS A 81 4.35 3.40 10.99
CA HIS A 81 3.24 2.91 11.81
C HIS A 81 2.74 1.57 11.27
N SER A 82 1.93 0.84 12.05
CA SER A 82 1.28 -0.36 11.51
C SER A 82 0.38 0.05 10.35
N TYR A 83 0.34 -0.74 9.27
CA TYR A 83 -0.50 -0.41 8.11
C TYR A 83 -1.97 -0.20 8.50
N ILE A 84 -2.43 -0.90 9.56
CA ILE A 84 -3.82 -0.83 10.05
C ILE A 84 -4.18 0.55 10.62
N ASP A 85 -3.22 1.26 11.21
CA ASP A 85 -3.46 2.57 11.83
C ASP A 85 -3.89 3.61 10.77
N SER A 86 -3.47 3.41 9.52
CA SER A 86 -3.83 4.21 8.35
C SER A 86 -5.31 4.12 7.99
N PHE A 87 -5.99 3.04 8.38
CA PHE A 87 -7.42 2.83 8.13
C PHE A 87 -8.29 3.37 9.28
N GLY A 88 -7.70 3.98 10.31
CA GLY A 88 -8.38 4.33 11.54
C GLY A 88 -8.90 3.08 12.28
N ASN A 89 -9.32 3.24 13.54
CA ASN A 89 -9.88 2.15 14.35
C ASN A 89 -11.29 1.69 13.87
N GLY A 90 -11.48 1.46 12.56
CA GLY A 90 -12.78 1.22 11.92
C GLY A 90 -13.62 2.49 11.81
N ASP A 91 -13.70 3.28 12.87
CA ASP A 91 -14.70 4.36 13.00
C ASP A 91 -14.54 5.51 11.99
N PHE A 92 -13.33 5.89 11.57
CA PHE A 92 -13.12 7.09 10.75
C PHE A 92 -13.23 6.82 9.24
N VAL A 93 -12.62 5.73 8.75
CA VAL A 93 -12.74 5.28 7.36
C VAL A 93 -14.16 4.83 7.05
N ASP A 94 -14.83 4.17 8.01
CA ASP A 94 -16.21 3.75 7.81
C ASP A 94 -17.15 4.95 7.68
N ILE A 95 -17.06 5.99 8.51
CA ILE A 95 -18.04 7.08 8.47
C ILE A 95 -17.97 7.90 7.17
N GLU A 96 -16.78 8.21 6.66
CA GLU A 96 -16.66 9.07 5.46
C GLU A 96 -16.71 8.31 4.14
N LEU A 97 -16.13 7.10 4.08
CA LEU A 97 -16.00 6.36 2.82
C LEU A 97 -17.11 5.33 2.61
N LEU A 98 -17.84 4.88 3.65
CA LEU A 98 -18.97 3.97 3.46
C LEU A 98 -20.02 4.49 2.47
N PRO A 99 -20.45 5.77 2.50
CA PRO A 99 -21.40 6.27 1.51
C PRO A 99 -20.89 6.17 0.07
N ALA A 100 -19.58 6.33 -0.15
CA ALA A 100 -18.96 6.16 -1.45
C ALA A 100 -18.89 4.68 -1.84
N TYR A 101 -18.48 3.80 -0.92
CA TYR A 101 -18.43 2.36 -1.13
C TYR A 101 -19.80 1.77 -1.44
N TYR A 102 -20.85 2.17 -0.72
CA TYR A 102 -22.22 1.73 -1.01
C TYR A 102 -22.70 2.17 -2.40
N LYS A 103 -22.33 3.38 -2.85
CA LYS A 103 -22.65 3.83 -4.22
C LYS A 103 -21.92 3.01 -5.27
N ILE A 104 -20.64 2.72 -5.04
CA ILE A 104 -19.82 1.89 -5.94
C ILE A 104 -20.38 0.48 -6.00
N ILE A 105 -20.60 -0.17 -4.86
CA ILE A 105 -21.16 -1.52 -4.78
C ILE A 105 -22.52 -1.57 -5.46
N LYS A 106 -23.43 -0.64 -5.17
CA LYS A 106 -24.74 -0.58 -5.83
C LYS A 106 -24.62 -0.50 -7.35
N PHE A 107 -23.74 0.38 -7.86
CA PHE A 107 -23.52 0.50 -9.30
C PHE A 107 -22.89 -0.76 -9.92
N LEU A 108 -21.94 -1.39 -9.22
CA LEU A 108 -21.28 -2.61 -9.67
C LEU A 108 -22.21 -3.82 -9.62
N ASP A 109 -23.06 -3.96 -8.59
CA ASP A 109 -24.09 -4.99 -8.50
C ASP A 109 -25.13 -4.84 -9.62
N ASP A 110 -25.48 -3.60 -9.97
CA ASP A 110 -26.38 -3.30 -11.09
C ASP A 110 -25.73 -3.61 -12.45
N LYS A 111 -24.39 -3.50 -12.57
CA LYS A 111 -23.64 -3.64 -13.83
C LYS A 111 -23.01 -5.02 -14.07
N TYR A 112 -22.59 -5.71 -13.01
CA TYR A 112 -21.80 -6.94 -13.03
C TYR A 112 -22.41 -8.07 -12.19
N LYS A 113 -23.73 -7.99 -11.92
CA LYS A 113 -24.49 -9.07 -11.31
C LYS A 113 -24.07 -10.41 -11.95
N PRO A 114 -23.52 -11.37 -11.17
CA PRO A 114 -23.06 -12.60 -11.77
C PRO A 114 -24.27 -13.31 -12.38
N ILE A 115 -24.23 -13.55 -13.68
CA ILE A 115 -25.18 -14.45 -14.34
C ILE A 115 -24.72 -15.86 -13.96
N TYR A 116 -25.15 -16.34 -12.79
CA TYR A 116 -25.02 -17.75 -12.48
C TYR A 116 -25.90 -18.52 -13.48
N LYS A 117 -25.25 -19.31 -14.34
CA LYS A 117 -25.87 -20.43 -15.07
C LYS A 117 -25.68 -21.71 -14.28
#